data_AF-A0A7Z0QA07-F1
#
_entry.id   AF-A0A7Z0QA07-F1
#
_cell.length_a   1.000
_cell.length_b   1.000
_cell.length_c   1.000
_cell.angle_alpha   90.00
_cell.angle_beta   90.00
_cell.angle_gamma   90.00
#
_symmetry.space_group_name_H-M   'P 1'
#
loop_
_entity.id
_entity.type
_entity.pdbx_description
1 polymer ?
#
loop_
_entity_poly.entity_id
_entity_poly.type
_entity_poly.pdbx_seq_one_letter_code
_entity_poly.pdbx_strand_id
1 'polypeptide(L)' 'MLDLPPGTYLYALRLPGQPARNETLTVAAGDAWGLLVGPSGDVLPLQMY' A
#
# COMPACT_ATOMS: atom_id res chain seq x y z
N MET A 1 -1.28 -9.61 8.62
CA MET A 1 -1.37 -8.28 9.25
C MET A 1 0.05 -7.80 9.42
N LEU A 2 0.41 -6.71 8.72
CA LEU A 2 1.73 -6.10 8.83
C LEU A 2 1.59 -4.95 9.82
N ASP A 3 2.30 -5.01 10.94
CA ASP A 3 2.25 -3.97 11.96
C ASP A 3 3.27 -2.89 11.61
N LEU A 4 2.79 -1.73 11.18
CA LEU A 4 3.62 -0.58 10.82
C LEU A 4 3.37 0.54 11.82
N PRO A 5 4.42 1.14 12.40
CA PRO A 5 4.25 2.34 13.21
C PRO A 5 3.68 3.48 12.34
N PRO A 6 3.08 4.51 12.96
CA PRO A 6 2.64 5.70 12.23
C PRO A 6 3.82 6.37 11.53
N GLY A 7 3.70 6.58 10.22
CA GLY A 7 4.74 7.17 9.41
C GLY A 7 4.45 7.09 7.91
N THR A 8 5.31 7.75 7.14
CA THR A 8 5.28 7.70 5.68
C THR A 8 6.19 6.57 5.19
N TYR A 9 5.60 5.58 4.52
CA TYR A 9 6.30 4.42 3.98
C TYR A 9 6.27 4.45 2.46
N LEU A 10 7.44 4.28 1.85
CA LEU A 10 7.53 3.94 0.44
C LEU A 10 7.35 2.44 0.28
N TYR A 11 6.36 2.05 -0.50
CA TYR A 11 6.15 0.65 -0.87
C TYR A 11 6.32 0.49 -2.37
N ALA A 12 6.82 -0.68 -2.76
CA ALA A 12 7.01 -1.05 -4.16
C ALA A 12 6.14 -2.27 -4.45
N LEU A 13 5.04 -2.08 -5.18
CA LEU A 13 4.28 -3.21 -5.68
C LEU A 13 4.92 -3.72 -6.96
N ARG A 14 5.23 -5.02 -6.98
CA ARG A 14 5.76 -5.71 -8.16
C ARG A 14 4.80 -6.83 -8.53
N LEU A 15 4.20 -6.72 -9.70
CA LEU A 15 3.33 -7.75 -10.24
C LEU A 15 4.00 -8.44 -11.43
N PRO A 16 3.86 -9.76 -11.56
CA PRO A 16 4.36 -10.47 -12.72
C PRO A 16 3.63 -9.97 -13.98
N GLY A 17 4.40 -9.45 -14.94
CA GLY A 17 3.88 -8.89 -16.18
C GLY A 17 3.66 -7.37 -16.17
N GLN A 18 3.95 -6.67 -15.07
CA GLN A 18 3.78 -5.21 -14.98
C GLN A 18 4.97 -4.50 -14.33
N PRO A 19 5.18 -3.21 -14.66
CA PRO A 19 6.25 -2.43 -14.07
C PRO A 19 6.04 -2.25 -12.56
N ALA A 20 7.15 -2.25 -11.82
CA ALA A 20 7.14 -1.99 -10.39
C ALA A 20 6.57 -0.58 -10.12
N ARG A 21 5.49 -0.50 -9.33
CA ARG A 21 4.89 0.77 -8.90
C ARG A 21 5.45 1.13 -7.53
N ASN A 22 6.17 2.24 -7.47
CA ASN A 22 6.61 2.84 -6.22
C ASN A 22 5.59 3.88 -5.80
N GLU A 23 4.94 3.66 -4.67
CA GLU A 23 3.98 4.58 -4.10
C GLU A 23 4.30 4.85 -2.62
N THR A 24 3.76 5.95 -2.14
CA THR A 24 3.97 6.42 -0.78
C THR A 24 2.66 6.27 0.00
N LEU A 25 2.70 5.49 1.07
CA LEU A 25 1.60 5.27 1.98
C LEU A 25 1.89 5.97 3.31
N THR A 26 1.03 6.89 3.74
CA THR A 26 1.12 7.48 5.08
C THR A 26 0.20 6.72 6.01
N VAL A 27 0.76 5.97 6.94
CA VAL A 27 0.03 5.23 7.97
C VAL A 27 -0.07 6.10 9.22
N ALA A 28 -1.27 6.33 9.78
CA ALA A 28 -1.42 7.00 11.07
C ALA A 28 -1.56 5.98 12.22
N ALA A 29 -1.51 6.48 13.46
CA ALA A 29 -1.44 5.62 14.64
C ALA A 29 -2.81 4.97 14.89
N GLY A 30 -2.83 3.64 14.90
CA GLY A 30 -4.08 2.89 15.04
C GLY A 30 -4.87 2.74 13.74
N ASP A 31 -4.35 3.22 12.60
CA ASP A 31 -4.95 2.96 11.31
C ASP A 31 -4.55 1.57 10.80
N ALA A 32 -5.53 0.81 10.31
CA ALA A 32 -5.26 -0.31 9.44
C ALA A 32 -5.24 0.16 7.97
N TRP A 33 -4.44 -0.46 7.11
CA TRP A 33 -4.44 -0.16 5.68
C TRP A 33 -4.61 -1.44 4.87
N GLY A 34 -5.56 -1.41 3.93
CA GLY A 34 -5.73 -2.42 2.90
C GLY A 34 -5.17 -1.90 1.58
N LEU A 35 -4.27 -2.66 0.94
CA LEU A 35 -3.82 -2.35 -0.42
C LEU A 35 -4.65 -3.17 -1.40
N LEU A 36 -5.55 -2.52 -2.13
CA LEU A 36 -6.30 -3.15 -3.20
C LEU A 36 -5.48 -3.10 -4.48
N VAL A 37 -5.18 -4.26 -5.04
CA VAL A 37 -4.42 -4.38 -6.29
C VAL A 37 -5.39 -4.67 -7.43
N GLY A 38 -5.53 -3.72 -8.35
CA GLY A 38 -6.32 -3.89 -9.55
C GLY A 38 -5.65 -4.83 -10.57
N PRO A 39 -6.42 -5.38 -11.54
CA PRO A 39 -5.89 -6.25 -12.60
C PRO A 39 -4.89 -5.54 -13.53
N SER A 40 -4.95 -4.20 -13.58
CA SER A 40 -3.98 -3.34 -14.28
C SER A 40 -2.79 -2.94 -13.42
N GLY A 41 -2.68 -3.46 -12.19
CA GLY A 41 -1.60 -3.18 -11.24
C GLY A 41 -1.63 -1.80 -10.62
N ASP A 42 -2.72 -1.07 -10.82
CA ASP A 42 -3.04 0.09 -10.02
C ASP A 42 -3.31 -0.34 -8.59
N VAL A 43 -2.69 0.35 -7.65
CA VAL A 43 -2.92 0.14 -6.22
C VAL A 43 -3.82 1.23 -5.72
N LEU A 44 -4.85 0.83 -4.98
CA LEU A 44 -5.69 1.76 -4.27
C LEU A 44 -5.52 1.50 -2.77
N PRO A 45 -4.82 2.41 -2.06
CA PRO A 45 -4.68 2.30 -0.62
C PRO A 45 -6.00 2.68 0.04
N LEU A 46 -6.56 1.75 0.82
CA LEU A 46 -7.79 1.92 1.58
C LEU A 46 -7.45 1.97 3.06
N GLN A 47 -7.69 3.12 3.68
CA GLN A 47 -7.60 3.25 5.13
C GLN A 47 -8.78 2.50 5.77
N MET A 48 -8.45 1.57 6.65
CA MET A 48 -9.34 0.81 7.49
C MET A 48 -9.18 1.29 8.94
N TYR A 49 -10.31 1.34 9.67
CA TYR A 49 -10.38 1.81 11.05
C TYR A 49 -9.60 0.94 12.04
#